data_AF-A0A832B8G3-F1
#
_entry.id   AF-A0A832B8G3-F1
#
_cell.length_a   1.000
_cell.length_b   1.000
_cell.length_c   1.000
_cell.angle_alpha   90.00
_cell.angle_beta   90.00
_cell.angle_gamma   90.00
#
_symmetry.space_group_name_H-M   'P 1'
#
loop_
_entity.id
_entity.type
_entity.pdbx_description
1 polymer ?
#
loop_
_entity_poly.entity_id
_entity_poly.type
_entity_poly.pdbx_seq_one_letter_code
_entity_poly.pdbx_strand_id
1 'polypeptide(L)'
;MIKQFEERYEDLVDLLCVCAKEGVQPIHARRYTELRTWFLASYRRVQPMLTRYLLQDVDSATVAEGQAVDPFVALFSPPVLDVLLHSEDVISHIQKTRKALAACVEDLRSTT
;
A
#
# COMPACT_ATOMS: atom_id res chain seq x y z
N MET A 1 -12.71 10.05 -4.26
CA MET A 1 -11.73 9.14 -4.89
C MET A 1 -10.68 8.69 -3.86
N ILE A 2 -9.95 9.61 -3.21
CA ILE A 2 -8.96 9.27 -2.18
C ILE A 2 -9.57 8.52 -0.98
N LYS A 3 -10.76 8.93 -0.51
CA LYS A 3 -11.46 8.28 0.62
C LYS A 3 -11.76 6.80 0.36
N GLN A 4 -12.24 6.46 -0.83
CA GLN A 4 -12.49 5.06 -1.20
C GLN A 4 -11.18 4.26 -1.29
N PHE A 5 -10.09 4.91 -1.70
CA PHE A 5 -8.76 4.29 -1.72
C PHE A 5 -8.23 4.03 -0.31
N GLU A 6 -8.42 4.97 0.62
CA GLU A 6 -8.14 4.82 2.05
C GLU A 6 -8.93 3.67 2.67
N GLU A 7 -10.25 3.63 2.49
CA GLU A 7 -11.10 2.54 3.00
C GLU A 7 -10.64 1.15 2.49
N ARG A 8 -10.35 1.05 1.19
CA ARG A 8 -9.85 -0.20 0.60
C ARG A 8 -8.44 -0.56 1.05
N TYR A 9 -7.64 0.42 1.44
CA TYR A 9 -6.29 0.21 1.95
C TYR A 9 -6.31 -0.33 3.36
N GLU A 10 -7.19 0.20 4.21
CA GLU A 10 -7.43 -0.36 5.54
C GLU A 10 -7.98 -1.81 5.45
N ASP A 11 -8.91 -2.10 4.53
CA ASP A 11 -9.35 -3.48 4.24
C ASP A 11 -8.17 -4.43 3.93
N LEU A 12 -7.17 -3.97 3.18
CA LEU A 12 -5.98 -4.77 2.88
C LEU A 12 -5.13 -4.99 4.12
N VAL A 13 -4.86 -3.94 4.89
CA VAL A 13 -4.02 -4.05 6.09
C VAL A 13 -4.68 -4.97 7.12
N ASP A 14 -5.99 -4.86 7.31
CA ASP A 14 -6.75 -5.75 8.19
C ASP A 14 -6.65 -7.20 7.73
N LEU A 15 -6.80 -7.46 6.42
CA LEU A 15 -6.61 -8.79 5.85
C LEU A 15 -5.21 -9.35 6.14
N LEU A 16 -4.17 -8.54 5.95
CA LEU A 16 -2.78 -8.93 6.23
C LEU A 16 -2.58 -9.23 7.71
N CYS A 17 -3.14 -8.42 8.61
CA CYS A 17 -3.09 -8.64 10.04
C CYS A 17 -3.80 -9.93 10.48
N VAL A 18 -4.99 -10.21 9.92
CA VAL A 18 -5.71 -11.47 10.19
C VAL A 18 -4.88 -12.66 9.72
N CYS A 19 -4.34 -12.61 8.50
CA CYS A 19 -3.55 -13.71 7.95
C CYS A 19 -2.24 -13.94 8.70
N ALA A 20 -1.59 -12.86 9.17
CA ALA A 20 -0.39 -12.97 9.99
C ALA A 20 -0.67 -13.64 11.36
N LYS A 21 -1.88 -13.50 11.91
CA LYS A 21 -2.27 -14.09 13.19
C LYS A 21 -2.82 -15.51 13.07
N GLU A 22 -3.67 -15.75 12.07
CA GLU A 22 -4.47 -16.97 11.95
C GLU A 22 -4.01 -17.88 10.81
N GLY A 23 -3.06 -17.43 9.99
CA GLY A 23 -2.62 -18.10 8.78
C GLY A 23 -3.46 -17.76 7.54
N VAL A 24 -2.93 -18.10 6.37
CA VAL A 24 -3.61 -17.88 5.08
C VAL A 24 -4.65 -18.98 4.83
N GLN A 25 -5.89 -18.58 4.59
CA GLN A 25 -6.98 -19.46 4.18
C GLN A 25 -7.42 -19.15 2.74
N PRO A 26 -8.10 -20.08 2.04
CA PRO A 26 -8.57 -19.85 0.67
C PRO A 26 -9.45 -18.60 0.51
N ILE A 27 -10.26 -18.29 1.53
CA ILE A 27 -11.09 -17.08 1.55
C ILE A 27 -10.25 -15.80 1.58
N HIS A 28 -9.12 -15.81 2.30
CA HIS A 28 -8.19 -14.69 2.38
C HIS A 28 -7.48 -14.46 1.04
N ALA A 29 -7.04 -15.53 0.38
CA ALA A 29 -6.39 -15.45 -0.94
C ALA A 29 -7.33 -14.87 -2.00
N ARG A 30 -8.60 -15.27 -1.98
CA ARG A 30 -9.63 -14.67 -2.86
C ARG A 30 -9.82 -13.19 -2.56
N ARG A 31 -9.96 -12.82 -1.29
CA ARG A 31 -10.13 -11.40 -0.89
C ARG A 31 -8.93 -10.55 -1.29
N TYR A 32 -7.71 -11.07 -1.10
CA TYR A 32 -6.49 -10.41 -1.54
C TYR A 32 -6.48 -10.19 -3.06
N THR A 33 -6.87 -11.19 -3.85
CA THR A 33 -6.94 -11.08 -5.31
C THR A 33 -7.91 -9.97 -5.75
N GLU A 34 -9.08 -9.89 -5.11
CA GLU A 34 -10.09 -8.85 -5.37
C GLU A 34 -9.53 -7.45 -5.04
N LEU A 35 -8.93 -7.28 -3.86
CA LEU A 35 -8.32 -6.03 -3.43
C LEU A 35 -7.16 -5.62 -4.35
N ARG A 36 -6.23 -6.54 -4.63
CA ARG A 36 -5.08 -6.31 -5.51
C ARG A 36 -5.53 -5.86 -6.90
N THR A 37 -6.53 -6.52 -7.47
CA THR A 37 -7.07 -6.15 -8.80
C THR A 37 -7.64 -4.74 -8.79
N TRP A 38 -8.41 -4.41 -7.75
CA TRP A 38 -8.96 -3.06 -7.57
C TRP A 38 -7.86 -2.00 -7.41
N PHE A 39 -6.83 -2.30 -6.62
CA PHE A 39 -5.69 -1.41 -6.41
C PHE A 39 -4.93 -1.14 -7.70
N LEU A 40 -4.56 -2.17 -8.45
CA LEU A 40 -3.84 -2.00 -9.71
C LEU A 40 -4.63 -1.15 -10.72
N ALA A 41 -5.96 -1.29 -10.76
CA ALA A 41 -6.82 -0.49 -11.63
C ALA A 41 -6.98 0.96 -11.14
N SER A 42 -7.02 1.18 -9.83
CA SER A 42 -7.32 2.48 -9.22
C SER A 42 -6.08 3.33 -8.97
N TYR A 43 -4.93 2.69 -8.72
CA TYR A 43 -3.72 3.34 -8.24
C TYR A 43 -3.23 4.43 -9.20
N ARG A 44 -3.28 4.20 -10.51
CA ARG A 44 -2.87 5.19 -11.53
C ARG A 44 -3.54 6.55 -11.38
N ARG A 45 -4.77 6.59 -10.86
CA ARG A 45 -5.52 7.84 -10.66
C ARG A 45 -5.15 8.57 -9.36
N VAL A 46 -4.71 7.81 -8.35
CA VAL A 46 -4.40 8.32 -7.01
C VAL A 46 -2.91 8.60 -6.85
N GLN A 47 -2.07 7.90 -7.60
CA GLN A 47 -0.62 8.01 -7.57
C GLN A 47 -0.11 9.46 -7.64
N PRO A 48 -0.57 10.34 -8.56
CA PRO A 48 -0.05 11.71 -8.62
C PRO A 48 -0.30 12.53 -7.35
N MET A 49 -1.36 12.20 -6.60
CA MET A 49 -1.69 12.86 -5.33
C MET A 49 -0.78 12.38 -4.20
N LEU A 50 -0.41 11.10 -4.23
CA LEU A 50 0.42 10.43 -3.21
C LEU A 50 1.91 10.61 -3.44
N THR A 51 2.36 10.81 -4.69
CA THR A 51 3.79 10.89 -5.07
C THR A 51 4.56 11.88 -4.21
N ARG A 52 4.00 13.07 -3.93
CA ARG A 52 4.69 14.08 -3.10
C ARG A 52 4.97 13.60 -1.68
N TYR A 53 4.07 12.79 -1.10
CA TYR A 53 4.22 12.28 0.27
C TYR A 53 5.08 11.03 0.32
N LEU A 54 5.05 10.22 -0.74
CA LEU A 54 5.93 9.05 -0.88
C LEU A 54 7.40 9.48 -0.98
N LEU A 55 7.68 10.62 -1.63
CA LEU A 55 9.03 11.16 -1.80
C LEU A 55 9.57 11.88 -0.57
N GLN A 56 8.73 12.25 0.40
CA GLN A 56 9.16 12.95 1.62
C GLN A 56 9.94 12.07 2.59
N ASP A 57 9.77 10.74 2.52
CA ASP A 57 10.45 9.75 3.36
C ASP A 57 11.52 8.95 2.62
N VAL A 58 11.83 9.30 1.37
CA VAL A 58 12.94 8.65 0.66
C VAL A 58 14.23 9.26 1.19
N ASP A 59 14.93 8.53 2.05
CA ASP A 59 16.28 8.87 2.48
C ASP A 59 17.15 9.10 1.25
N SER A 60 17.81 10.25 1.15
CA SER A 60 18.64 10.65 0.00
C SER A 60 19.71 9.62 -0.37
N ALA A 61 20.09 8.74 0.58
CA ALA A 61 21.00 7.61 0.37
C ALA A 61 20.40 6.50 -0.52
N THR A 62 19.09 6.23 -0.43
CA THR A 62 18.41 5.15 -1.20
C THR A 62 18.15 5.51 -2.65
N VAL A 63 18.25 6.79 -3.03
CA VAL A 63 18.10 7.24 -4.42
C VAL A 63 19.36 6.96 -5.25
N ALA A 64 20.52 6.87 -4.59
CA ALA A 64 21.83 6.76 -5.24
C ALA A 64 22.10 5.38 -5.87
N GLU A 65 21.43 4.31 -5.41
CA GLU A 65 21.65 2.94 -5.90
C GLU A 65 20.61 2.46 -6.93
N GLY A 66 19.74 3.35 -7.39
CA GLY A 66 18.84 3.09 -8.51
C GLY A 66 17.43 2.75 -8.05
N GLN A 67 16.55 3.75 -8.28
CA GLN A 67 15.11 3.63 -8.35
C GLN A 67 14.42 3.35 -7.00
N ALA A 68 14.05 4.43 -6.31
CA ALA A 68 13.10 4.37 -5.21
C ALA A 68 11.83 3.63 -5.67
N VAL A 69 11.67 2.39 -5.20
CA VAL A 69 10.52 1.57 -5.54
C VAL A 69 9.31 2.15 -4.82
N ASP A 70 8.28 2.49 -5.59
CA ASP A 70 7.02 2.97 -5.06
C ASP A 70 6.45 1.92 -4.09
N PRO A 71 6.29 2.23 -2.79
CA PRO A 71 5.93 1.23 -1.79
C PRO A 71 4.49 0.71 -1.97
N PHE A 72 3.60 1.46 -2.64
CA PHE A 72 2.30 0.91 -3.04
C PHE A 72 2.47 -0.14 -4.13
N VAL A 73 3.31 0.12 -5.14
CA VAL A 73 3.60 -0.86 -6.18
C VAL A 73 4.24 -2.12 -5.58
N ALA A 74 5.14 -1.96 -4.61
CA ALA A 74 5.74 -3.09 -3.91
C ALA A 74 4.70 -3.95 -3.16
N LEU A 75 3.73 -3.34 -2.45
CA LEU A 75 2.66 -4.07 -1.76
C LEU A 75 1.73 -4.83 -2.69
N PHE A 76 1.50 -4.33 -3.90
CA PHE A 76 0.60 -4.95 -4.87
C PHE A 76 1.32 -5.81 -5.91
N SER A 77 2.66 -5.84 -5.91
CA SER A 77 3.45 -6.61 -6.86
C SER A 77 3.22 -8.12 -6.71
N PRO A 78 3.33 -8.72 -5.50
CA PRO A 78 3.12 -10.15 -5.32
C PRO A 78 1.73 -10.60 -5.79
N PRO A 79 1.62 -11.65 -6.62
CA PRO A 79 0.31 -12.16 -7.05
C PRO A 79 -0.36 -13.03 -5.98
N VAL A 80 0.40 -13.51 -5.00
CA VAL A 80 -0.06 -14.45 -3.97
C VAL A 80 0.09 -13.82 -2.59
N LEU A 81 -0.97 -13.88 -1.80
CA LEU A 81 -1.03 -13.31 -0.44
C LEU A 81 0.08 -13.86 0.47
N ASP A 82 0.34 -15.16 0.38
CA ASP A 82 1.37 -15.83 1.17
C ASP A 82 2.78 -15.29 0.86
N VAL A 83 3.07 -15.00 -0.40
CA VAL A 83 4.35 -14.40 -0.84
C VAL A 83 4.49 -12.97 -0.29
N LEU A 84 3.39 -12.20 -0.28
CA LEU A 84 3.40 -10.86 0.30
C LEU A 84 3.65 -10.90 1.82
N LEU A 85 3.00 -11.81 2.54
CA LEU A 85 3.12 -11.91 4.01
C LEU A 85 4.52 -12.31 4.47
N HIS A 86 5.21 -13.13 3.69
CA HIS A 86 6.58 -13.57 3.99
C HIS A 86 7.66 -12.66 3.39
N SER A 87 7.29 -11.52 2.80
CA SER A 87 8.26 -10.53 2.33
C SER A 87 8.87 -9.76 3.50
N GLU A 88 10.19 -9.65 3.53
CA GLU A 88 10.93 -8.93 4.60
C GLU A 88 10.50 -7.46 4.72
N ASP A 89 10.11 -6.84 3.61
CA ASP A 89 9.78 -5.41 3.55
C ASP A 89 8.29 -5.10 3.70
N VAL A 90 7.41 -6.10 3.88
CA VAL A 90 5.95 -5.86 3.89
C VAL A 90 5.52 -4.86 4.95
N ILE A 91 6.10 -4.96 6.16
CA ILE A 91 5.79 -4.05 7.27
C ILE A 91 6.29 -2.64 6.95
N SER A 92 7.52 -2.53 6.43
CA SER A 92 8.13 -1.26 6.02
C SER A 92 7.29 -0.56 4.96
N HIS A 93 6.83 -1.32 3.94
CA HIS A 93 5.96 -0.78 2.92
C HIS A 93 4.62 -0.32 3.49
N ILE A 94 3.94 -1.11 4.33
CA ILE A 94 2.68 -0.72 4.99
C ILE A 94 2.83 0.58 5.77
N GLN A 95 3.92 0.74 6.52
CA GLN A 95 4.19 1.95 7.29
C GLN A 95 4.36 3.18 6.38
N LYS A 96 5.17 3.04 5.32
CA LYS A 96 5.41 4.12 4.35
C LYS A 96 4.13 4.52 3.61
N THR A 97 3.36 3.55 3.11
CA THR A 97 2.11 3.81 2.40
C THR A 97 1.03 4.38 3.31
N ARG A 98 0.90 3.90 4.55
CA ARG A 98 -0.06 4.44 5.52
C ARG A 98 0.27 5.88 5.89
N LYS A 99 1.54 6.20 6.15
CA LYS A 99 1.99 7.57 6.45
C LYS A 99 1.69 8.51 5.28
N ALA A 100 2.05 8.12 4.05
CA ALA A 100 1.81 8.92 2.87
C ALA A 100 0.32 9.15 2.60
N LEU A 101 -0.50 8.12 2.78
CA LEU A 101 -1.95 8.22 2.61
C LEU A 101 -2.60 9.12 3.65
N ALA A 102 -2.22 8.99 4.92
CA ALA A 102 -2.70 9.84 6.01
C ALA A 102 -2.36 11.32 5.76
N ALA A 103 -1.11 11.62 5.40
CA ALA A 103 -0.68 12.98 5.09
C ALA A 103 -1.43 13.57 3.87
N CYS A 104 -1.68 12.75 2.85
CA CYS A 104 -2.47 13.17 1.69
C CYS A 104 -3.92 13.47 2.04
N VAL A 105 -4.55 12.63 2.87
CA VAL A 105 -5.94 12.81 3.29
C VAL A 105 -6.08 14.05 4.18
N GLU A 106 -5.14 14.28 5.09
CA GLU A 106 -5.13 15.45 5.97
C GLU A 106 -4.98 16.77 5.19
N ASP A 107 -4.07 16.82 4.22
CA ASP A 107 -3.87 18.02 3.39
C ASP A 107 -5.14 18.36 2.60
N LEU A 108 -5.78 17.35 1.98
CA LEU A 108 -7.03 17.53 1.22
C LEU A 108 -8.19 17.98 2.11
N ARG A 109 -8.26 17.52 3.36
CA ARG A 109 -9.24 17.99 4.35
C ARG A 109 -8.97 19.42 4.79
N SER A 110 -7.72 19.87 4.77
CA SER A 110 -7.32 21.23 5.17
C SER A 110 -7.46 22.26 4.04
N THR A 111 -7.52 21.80 2.78
CA THR A 111 -7.71 22.67 1.59
C THR A 111 -9.17 22.76 1.12
N THR A 112 -10.10 22.02 1.74
CA THR A 112 -11.53 22.03 1.43
C THR A 112 -12.29 22.77 2.54
#